data_AF-A0A0B7GTL6-F1
#
_entry.id   AF-A0A0B7GTL6-F1
#
_cell.length_a   1.000
_cell.length_b   1.000
_cell.length_c   1.000
_cell.angle_alpha   90.00
_cell.angle_beta   90.00
_cell.angle_gamma   90.00
#
_symmetry.space_group_name_H-M   'P 1'
#
loop_
_entity.id
_entity.type
_entity.pdbx_description
1 polymer ?
#
loop_
_entity_poly.entity_id
_entity_poly.type
_entity_poly.pdbx_seq_one_letter_code
_entity_poly.pdbx_strand_id
1 'polypeptide(L)'
;MTCEKIIDTYLKLDKYERVPIGITLHLLRCRSCRETVKKLSKVYTQHRKKEKNPSPELVEDIMQNIYQLSEKPVQTETLSDAKILLWMLTGLLIVIGFIILPFTEIGQWGINHLGIAFIIPFALICAISVSAFYAVFVGKNIDFFVKQFDLPTSLQ
;
A
#
# COMPACT_ATOMS: atom_id res chain seq x y z
N MET A 1 27.25 8.55 4.03
CA MET A 1 26.10 9.14 3.32
C MET A 1 26.56 10.42 2.66
N THR A 2 26.23 10.61 1.38
CA THR A 2 26.45 11.88 0.67
C THR A 2 25.46 12.93 1.20
N CYS A 3 25.86 14.20 1.25
CA CYS A 3 25.04 15.29 1.77
C CYS A 3 23.70 15.40 1.04
N GLU A 4 23.67 15.16 -0.27
CA GLU A 4 22.46 15.16 -1.10
C GLU A 4 21.42 14.13 -0.62
N LYS A 5 21.86 12.90 -0.35
CA LYS A 5 20.97 11.83 0.14
C LYS A 5 20.39 12.17 1.51
N ILE A 6 21.14 12.85 2.37
CA ILE A 6 20.67 13.30 3.68
C ILE A 6 19.57 14.35 3.54
N ILE A 7 19.75 15.34 2.66
CA ILE A 7 18.75 16.38 2.42
C ILE A 7 17.51 15.81 1.76
N ASP A 8 17.65 14.94 0.76
CA ASP A 8 16.51 14.26 0.12
C ASP A 8 15.71 13.42 1.12
N THR A 9 16.39 12.65 1.97
CA THR A 9 15.73 11.88 3.03
C THR A 9 15.08 12.80 4.08
N TYR A 10 15.68 13.95 4.38
CA TYR A 10 15.08 14.93 5.28
C TYR A 10 13.81 15.57 4.69
N LEU A 11 13.79 15.86 3.38
CA LEU A 11 12.63 16.41 2.68
C LEU A 11 11.45 15.42 2.57
N LYS A 12 11.72 14.12 2.68
CA LYS A 12 10.70 13.07 2.71
C LYS A 12 9.99 12.93 4.05
N LEU A 13 10.58 13.47 5.13
CA LEU A 13 9.98 13.39 6.48
C LEU A 13 8.84 14.40 6.60
N ASP A 14 7.73 13.98 7.20
CA ASP A 14 6.63 14.90 7.52
C ASP A 14 6.94 15.72 8.80
N LYS A 15 6.22 16.83 8.99
CA LYS A 15 6.51 17.93 9.94
C LYS A 15 6.56 17.54 11.42
N TYR A 16 6.16 16.33 11.80
CA TYR A 16 6.26 15.83 13.17
C TYR A 16 6.87 14.43 13.24
N GLU A 17 7.45 13.97 12.14
CA GLU A 17 8.11 12.68 12.06
C GLU A 17 9.47 12.75 12.75
N ARG A 18 9.82 11.67 13.46
CA ARG A 18 11.09 11.61 14.18
C ARG A 18 12.22 11.51 13.16
N VAL A 19 13.13 12.48 13.18
CA VAL A 19 14.31 12.45 12.32
C VAL A 19 15.18 11.24 12.70
N PRO A 20 15.48 10.34 11.76
CA PRO A 20 16.35 9.19 12.00
C PRO A 20 17.69 9.60 12.63
N ILE A 21 18.17 8.79 13.57
CA ILE A 21 19.37 9.09 14.37
C ILE A 21 20.61 9.31 13.48
N GLY A 22 20.72 8.56 12.38
CA GLY A 22 21.80 8.71 11.40
C GLY A 22 21.81 10.08 10.70
N ILE A 23 20.63 10.66 10.46
CA ILE A 23 20.50 12.01 9.89
C ILE A 23 20.83 13.06 10.95
N THR A 24 20.36 12.87 12.18
CA THR A 24 20.66 13.76 13.31
C THR A 24 22.16 13.87 13.56
N LEU A 25 22.88 12.75 13.59
CA LEU A 25 24.35 12.70 13.71
C LEU A 25 25.05 13.44 12.55
N HIS A 26 24.55 13.28 11.33
CA HIS A 26 25.11 13.98 10.17
C HIS A 26 24.88 15.49 10.25
N LEU A 27 23.70 15.94 10.67
CA LEU A 27 23.38 17.37 10.85
C LEU A 27 24.19 18.02 11.97
N LEU A 28 24.54 17.28 13.02
CA LEU A 28 25.44 17.76 14.08
C LEU A 28 26.87 17.96 13.56
N ARG A 29 27.33 17.11 12.64
CA ARG A 29 28.72 17.13 12.12
C ARG A 29 28.90 18.02 10.89
N CYS A 30 27.91 18.12 10.01
CA CYS A 30 28.01 18.84 8.74
C CYS A 30 27.32 20.21 8.81
N ARG A 31 28.11 21.28 8.83
CA ARG A 31 27.62 22.67 8.88
C ARG A 31 26.75 23.03 7.69
N SER A 32 27.10 22.56 6.48
CA SER A 32 26.34 22.85 5.26
C SER A 32 24.90 22.32 5.36
N CYS A 33 24.74 21.03 5.71
CA CYS A 33 23.44 20.40 5.87
C CYS A 33 22.60 21.07 6.98
N ARG A 34 23.25 21.44 8.10
CA ARG A 34 22.59 22.13 9.21
C ARG A 34 22.02 23.49 8.80
N GLU A 35 22.79 24.29 8.07
CA GLU A 35 22.33 25.61 7.61
C GLU A 35 21.18 25.50 6.61
N THR A 36 21.22 24.51 5.71
CA THR A 36 20.13 24.26 4.76
C THR A 36 18.82 23.92 5.47
N VAL A 37 18.85 22.98 6.42
CA VAL A 37 17.67 22.61 7.22
C VAL A 37 17.14 23.80 8.04
N LYS A 38 18.03 24.59 8.63
CA LYS A 38 17.65 25.79 9.38
C LYS A 38 16.98 26.85 8.50
N LYS A 39 17.47 27.06 7.27
CA LYS A 39 16.84 27.95 6.29
C LYS A 39 15.46 27.46 5.89
N LEU A 40 15.31 26.17 5.59
CA LEU A 40 14.02 25.54 5.27
C LEU A 40 13.00 25.75 6.39
N SER A 41 13.38 25.46 7.64
CA SER A 41 12.51 25.66 8.80
C SER A 41 12.11 27.13 9.01
N LYS A 42 13.04 28.07 8.77
CA LYS A 42 12.76 29.52 8.87
C LYS A 42 11.75 29.98 7.83
N VAL A 43 11.92 29.56 6.57
CA VAL A 43 10.98 29.89 5.49
C VAL A 43 9.60 29.32 5.82
N TYR A 44 9.53 28.06 6.20
CA TYR A 44 8.29 27.38 6.53
C TYR A 44 7.51 28.08 7.67
N THR A 45 8.21 28.47 8.74
CA THR A 45 7.59 29.19 9.87
C THR A 45 7.12 30.60 9.49
N GLN A 46 7.82 31.27 8.59
CA GLN A 46 7.46 32.60 8.10
C GLN A 46 6.20 32.56 7.22
N HIS A 47 6.09 31.57 6.31
CA HIS A 47 4.89 31.38 5.50
C HIS A 47 3.67 31.04 6.36
N ARG A 48 3.80 30.13 7.32
CA ARG A 48 2.72 29.78 8.26
C ARG A 48 2.16 30.97 9.02
N LYS A 49 2.99 31.95 9.39
CA LYS A 49 2.54 33.13 10.13
C LYS A 49 1.72 34.09 9.25
N LYS A 50 1.99 34.12 7.94
CA LYS A 50 1.32 34.97 6.96
C LYS A 50 -0.05 34.40 6.53
N GLU A 51 -0.20 33.09 6.62
CA GLU A 51 -1.33 32.34 6.04
C GLU A 51 -2.38 31.91 7.07
N LYS A 52 -2.41 32.57 8.24
CA LYS A 52 -3.32 32.19 9.33
C LYS A 52 -4.81 32.48 9.05
N ASN A 53 -5.09 33.23 7.98
CA ASN A 53 -6.44 33.51 7.49
C ASN A 53 -6.38 33.59 5.95
N PRO A 54 -6.42 32.45 5.23
CA PRO A 54 -6.53 32.48 3.78
C PRO A 54 -7.85 33.16 3.39
N SER A 55 -7.87 33.93 2.30
CA SER A 55 -9.11 34.51 1.81
C SER A 55 -10.08 33.39 1.39
N PRO A 56 -11.38 33.52 1.66
CA PRO A 56 -12.36 32.47 1.35
C PRO A 56 -12.38 32.13 -0.14
N GLU A 57 -12.22 33.11 -1.03
CA GLU A 57 -12.11 32.89 -2.49
C GLU A 57 -10.92 32.01 -2.88
N LEU A 58 -9.79 32.16 -2.20
CA LEU A 58 -8.58 31.40 -2.50
C LEU A 58 -8.68 29.96 -1.99
N VAL A 59 -9.42 29.75 -0.89
CA VAL A 59 -9.74 28.41 -0.41
C VAL A 59 -10.68 27.71 -1.38
N GLU A 60 -11.71 28.40 -1.88
CA GLU A 60 -12.70 27.83 -2.79
C GLU A 60 -12.10 27.49 -4.15
N ASP A 61 -11.25 28.37 -4.71
CA ASP A 61 -10.53 28.12 -5.96
C ASP A 61 -9.52 26.96 -5.82
N ILE A 62 -8.77 26.88 -4.71
CA ILE A 62 -7.89 25.75 -4.44
C ILE A 62 -8.70 24.46 -4.29
N MET A 63 -9.83 24.50 -3.58
CA MET A 63 -10.67 23.32 -3.35
C MET A 63 -11.27 22.82 -4.67
N GLN A 64 -11.75 23.72 -5.53
CA GLN A 64 -12.25 23.39 -6.86
C GLN A 64 -11.14 22.79 -7.75
N ASN A 65 -9.93 23.36 -7.70
CA ASN A 65 -8.78 22.79 -8.41
C ASN A 65 -8.40 21.42 -7.85
N ILE A 66 -8.41 21.21 -6.53
CA ILE A 66 -8.16 19.90 -5.91
C ILE A 66 -9.21 18.89 -6.35
N TYR A 67 -10.49 19.25 -6.42
CA TYR A 67 -11.54 18.36 -6.93
C TYR A 67 -11.27 17.96 -8.39
N GLN A 68 -10.92 18.92 -9.25
CA GLN A 68 -10.55 18.64 -10.66
C GLN A 68 -9.26 17.82 -10.80
N LEU A 69 -8.31 17.98 -9.87
CA LEU A 69 -7.10 17.17 -9.81
C LEU A 69 -7.33 15.79 -9.16
N SER A 70 -8.33 15.64 -8.28
CA SER A 70 -8.70 14.37 -7.66
C SER A 70 -9.48 13.47 -8.62
N GLU A 71 -10.13 14.04 -9.65
CA GLU A 71 -10.63 13.29 -10.81
C GLU A 71 -9.49 12.76 -11.69
N LYS A 72 -8.30 13.36 -11.63
CA LYS A 72 -7.11 12.70 -12.20
C LYS A 72 -6.69 11.62 -11.21
N PRO A 73 -6.69 10.34 -11.63
CA PRO A 73 -6.32 9.26 -10.73
C PRO A 73 -4.89 9.54 -10.23
N VAL A 74 -4.79 9.77 -8.92
CA VAL A 74 -3.52 9.65 -8.20
C VAL A 74 -2.88 8.37 -8.72
N GLN A 75 -1.62 8.47 -9.15
CA GLN A 75 -0.81 7.31 -9.53
C GLN A 75 -0.49 6.48 -8.26
N THR A 76 -1.51 6.03 -7.53
CA THR A 76 -1.47 4.72 -6.91
C THR A 76 -1.07 3.78 -8.04
N GLU A 77 0.00 3.01 -7.89
CA GLU A 77 0.40 2.02 -8.88
C GLU A 77 -0.82 1.16 -9.22
N THR A 78 -1.56 1.54 -10.25
CA THR A 78 -2.66 0.76 -10.78
C THR A 78 -1.97 -0.49 -11.24
N LEU A 79 -2.18 -1.58 -10.52
CA LEU A 79 -1.72 -2.89 -10.93
C LEU A 79 -2.19 -3.01 -12.38
N SER A 80 -1.22 -3.01 -13.32
CA SER A 80 -1.50 -3.24 -14.73
C SER A 80 -2.42 -4.45 -14.83
N ASP A 81 -3.37 -4.44 -15.77
CA ASP A 81 -4.29 -5.57 -15.99
C ASP A 81 -3.55 -6.92 -16.02
N ALA A 82 -2.30 -6.93 -16.48
CA ALA A 82 -1.40 -8.08 -16.46
C ALA A 82 -1.14 -8.65 -15.05
N LYS A 83 -1.01 -7.81 -14.02
CA LYS A 83 -0.84 -8.24 -12.62
C LYS A 83 -2.12 -8.85 -12.07
N ILE A 84 -3.30 -8.30 -12.38
CA ILE A 84 -4.60 -8.89 -11.97
C ILE A 84 -4.80 -10.25 -12.63
N LEU A 85 -4.50 -10.36 -13.94
CA LEU A 85 -4.53 -11.64 -14.66
C LEU A 85 -3.57 -12.67 -14.05
N LEU A 86 -2.38 -12.25 -13.60
CA LEU A 86 -1.42 -13.14 -12.94
C LEU A 86 -1.95 -13.66 -11.59
N TRP A 87 -2.65 -12.82 -10.84
CA TRP A 87 -3.33 -13.26 -9.60
C TRP A 87 -4.44 -14.26 -9.90
N MET A 88 -5.27 -14.00 -10.91
CA MET A 88 -6.31 -14.94 -11.36
C MET A 88 -5.73 -16.28 -11.81
N LEU A 89 -4.64 -16.26 -12.59
CA LEU A 89 -3.95 -17.46 -13.03
C LEU A 89 -3.37 -18.24 -11.84
N THR A 90 -2.82 -17.54 -10.86
CA THR A 90 -2.28 -18.16 -9.63
C THR A 90 -3.39 -18.82 -8.83
N GLY A 91 -4.54 -18.15 -8.64
CA GLY A 91 -5.71 -18.72 -7.98
C GLY A 91 -6.24 -19.96 -8.69
N LEU A 92 -6.33 -19.90 -10.02
CA LEU A 92 -6.73 -21.04 -10.84
C LEU A 92 -5.77 -22.22 -10.69
N LEU A 93 -4.46 -21.97 -10.68
CA LEU A 93 -3.44 -23.00 -10.47
C LEU A 93 -3.59 -23.69 -9.11
N ILE A 94 -3.89 -22.94 -8.05
CA ILE A 94 -4.12 -23.48 -6.70
C ILE A 94 -5.33 -24.42 -6.70
N VAL A 95 -6.46 -24.00 -7.30
CA VAL A 95 -7.69 -24.81 -7.37
C VAL A 95 -7.44 -26.08 -8.18
N ILE A 96 -6.83 -25.97 -9.36
CA ILE A 96 -6.49 -27.11 -10.20
C ILE A 96 -5.56 -28.07 -9.45
N GLY A 97 -4.56 -27.54 -8.75
CA GLY A 97 -3.63 -28.31 -7.93
C GLY A 97 -4.37 -29.17 -6.90
N PHE A 98 -5.29 -28.58 -6.13
CA PHE A 98 -6.09 -29.31 -5.15
C PHE A 98 -7.05 -30.33 -5.77
N ILE A 99 -7.58 -30.06 -6.97
CA ILE A 99 -8.44 -31.02 -7.69
C ILE A 99 -7.64 -32.22 -8.18
N ILE A 100 -6.42 -32.01 -8.69
CA ILE A 100 -5.58 -33.09 -9.25
C ILE A 100 -4.95 -33.93 -8.14
N LEU A 101 -4.58 -33.33 -7.01
CA LEU A 101 -3.89 -33.98 -5.90
C LEU A 101 -4.50 -35.32 -5.44
N PRO A 102 -5.82 -35.47 -5.21
CA PRO A 102 -6.42 -36.75 -4.83
C PRO A 102 -6.30 -37.85 -5.90
N PHE A 103 -6.07 -37.50 -7.17
CA PHE A 103 -5.88 -38.46 -8.26
C PHE A 103 -4.42 -38.90 -8.43
N THR A 104 -3.48 -38.25 -7.75
CA THR A 104 -2.07 -38.66 -7.77
C THR A 104 -1.85 -39.93 -6.92
N GLU A 105 -0.74 -40.64 -7.14
CA GLU A 105 -0.40 -41.84 -6.35
C GLU A 105 -0.37 -41.56 -4.84
N ILE A 106 0.08 -40.38 -4.44
CA ILE A 106 0.14 -39.94 -3.04
C ILE A 106 -1.27 -39.71 -2.47
N GLY A 107 -2.14 -39.05 -3.27
CA GLY A 107 -3.53 -38.79 -2.88
C GLY A 107 -4.33 -40.09 -2.76
N GLN A 108 -4.19 -40.98 -3.75
CA GLN A 108 -4.84 -42.30 -3.74
C GLN A 108 -4.33 -43.16 -2.59
N TRP A 109 -3.02 -43.14 -2.30
CA TRP A 109 -2.48 -43.83 -1.15
C TRP A 109 -3.10 -43.32 0.16
N GLY A 110 -3.17 -41.99 0.33
CA GLY A 110 -3.81 -41.36 1.49
C GLY A 110 -5.28 -41.74 1.65
N ILE A 111 -6.05 -41.73 0.55
CA ILE A 111 -7.45 -42.13 0.56
C ILE A 111 -7.61 -43.63 0.88
N ASN A 112 -6.77 -44.50 0.30
CA ASN A 112 -6.89 -45.94 0.46
C ASN A 112 -6.43 -46.45 1.84
N HIS A 113 -5.41 -45.81 2.45
CA HIS A 113 -4.90 -46.22 3.77
C HIS A 113 -5.56 -45.50 4.94
N LEU A 114 -5.84 -44.19 4.82
CA LEU A 114 -6.37 -43.38 5.92
C LEU A 114 -7.86 -43.05 5.75
N GLY A 115 -8.40 -43.12 4.53
CA GLY A 115 -9.81 -42.87 4.24
C GLY A 115 -10.29 -41.51 4.78
N ILE A 116 -11.27 -41.56 5.67
CA ILE A 116 -11.91 -40.38 6.26
C ILE A 116 -10.90 -39.51 7.03
N ALA A 117 -9.92 -40.12 7.68
CA ALA A 117 -8.88 -39.42 8.44
C ALA A 117 -7.94 -38.59 7.54
N PHE A 118 -7.94 -38.83 6.23
CA PHE A 118 -7.24 -38.00 5.24
C PHE A 118 -8.18 -36.99 4.56
N ILE A 119 -9.39 -37.41 4.19
CA ILE A 119 -10.35 -36.57 3.44
C ILE A 119 -10.73 -35.30 4.20
N ILE A 120 -11.06 -35.42 5.50
CA ILE A 120 -11.49 -34.28 6.33
C ILE A 120 -10.39 -33.21 6.46
N PRO A 121 -9.17 -33.53 6.95
CA PRO A 121 -8.13 -32.52 7.08
C PRO A 121 -7.68 -31.97 5.73
N PHE A 122 -7.66 -32.80 4.68
CA PHE A 122 -7.35 -32.35 3.33
C PHE A 122 -8.35 -31.29 2.83
N ALA A 123 -9.65 -31.55 2.96
CA ALA A 123 -10.69 -30.60 2.57
C ALA A 123 -10.60 -29.29 3.38
N LEU A 124 -10.29 -29.39 4.68
CA LEU A 124 -10.15 -28.24 5.56
C LEU A 124 -8.95 -27.37 5.17
N ILE A 125 -7.80 -27.98 4.85
CA ILE A 125 -6.63 -27.26 4.34
C ILE A 125 -6.96 -26.57 3.01
N CYS A 126 -7.63 -27.26 2.09
CA CYS A 126 -8.06 -26.66 0.81
C CYS A 126 -8.93 -25.41 1.05
N ALA A 127 -9.95 -25.54 1.90
CA ALA A 127 -10.86 -24.44 2.21
C ALA A 127 -10.13 -23.24 2.83
N ILE A 128 -9.24 -23.48 3.80
CA ILE A 128 -8.46 -22.41 4.44
C ILE A 128 -7.50 -21.75 3.44
N SER A 129 -6.75 -22.54 2.67
CA SER A 129 -5.79 -22.02 1.69
C SER A 129 -6.47 -21.16 0.63
N VAL A 130 -7.60 -21.63 0.08
CA VAL A 130 -8.38 -20.89 -0.92
C VAL A 130 -8.97 -19.62 -0.30
N SER A 131 -9.54 -19.69 0.90
CA SER A 131 -10.10 -18.52 1.59
C SER A 131 -9.04 -17.46 1.91
N ALA A 132 -7.88 -17.87 2.40
CA ALA A 132 -6.76 -16.97 2.68
C ALA A 132 -6.23 -16.32 1.40
N PHE A 133 -6.11 -17.08 0.31
CA PHE A 133 -5.71 -16.54 -0.98
C PHE A 133 -6.70 -15.46 -1.47
N TYR A 134 -8.01 -15.74 -1.41
CA TYR A 134 -9.03 -14.77 -1.79
C TYR A 134 -9.02 -13.52 -0.90
N ALA A 135 -8.83 -13.67 0.42
CA ALA A 135 -8.75 -12.52 1.32
C ALA A 135 -7.56 -11.60 0.98
N VAL A 136 -6.39 -12.18 0.70
CA VAL A 136 -5.20 -11.43 0.26
C VAL A 136 -5.43 -10.79 -1.11
N PHE A 137 -6.05 -11.52 -2.04
CA PHE A 137 -6.38 -11.02 -3.37
C PHE A 137 -7.32 -9.81 -3.28
N VAL A 138 -8.43 -9.91 -2.55
CA VAL A 138 -9.38 -8.81 -2.37
C VAL A 138 -8.71 -7.63 -1.67
N GLY A 139 -7.98 -7.86 -0.58
CA GLY A 139 -7.30 -6.80 0.17
C GLY A 139 -6.28 -6.03 -0.68
N LYS A 140 -5.51 -6.72 -1.52
CA LYS A 140 -4.52 -6.07 -2.42
C LYS A 140 -5.14 -5.36 -3.61
N ASN A 141 -6.36 -5.72 -3.99
CA ASN A 141 -7.07 -5.14 -5.13
C ASN A 141 -8.29 -4.30 -4.69
N ILE A 142 -8.39 -3.94 -3.41
CA ILE A 142 -9.56 -3.23 -2.88
C ILE A 142 -9.76 -1.86 -3.52
N ASP A 143 -8.67 -1.17 -3.89
CA ASP A 143 -8.72 0.12 -4.59
C ASP A 143 -9.40 0.01 -5.97
N PHE A 144 -9.30 -1.14 -6.64
CA PHE A 144 -10.02 -1.40 -7.88
C PHE A 144 -11.52 -1.60 -7.62
N PHE A 145 -11.86 -2.38 -6.61
CA PHE A 145 -13.26 -2.65 -6.25
C PHE A 145 -13.97 -1.41 -5.72
N VAL A 146 -13.32 -0.59 -4.88
CA VAL A 146 -13.90 0.67 -4.38
C VAL A 146 -14.18 1.65 -5.51
N LYS A 147 -13.27 1.78 -6.48
CA LYS A 147 -13.48 2.63 -7.67
C LYS A 147 -14.58 2.12 -8.60
N GLN A 148 -14.79 0.81 -8.68
CA GLN A 148 -15.80 0.22 -9.55
C GLN A 148 -17.19 0.14 -8.91
N PHE A 149 -17.26 0.08 -7.57
CA PHE A 149 -18.53 -0.01 -6.84
C PHE A 149 -19.09 1.32 -6.36
N ASP A 150 -18.38 2.44 -6.57
CA ASP A 150 -18.84 3.81 -6.28
C ASP A 150 -19.61 3.88 -4.95
N LEU A 151 -19.06 3.19 -3.93
CA LEU A 151 -19.71 3.08 -2.63
C LEU A 151 -19.72 4.49 -2.05
N PRO A 152 -20.90 5.11 -1.84
CA PRO A 152 -20.95 6.41 -1.21
C PRO A 152 -20.31 6.25 0.16
N THR A 153 -19.18 6.91 0.35
CA THR A 153 -18.51 7.09 1.63
C THR A 153 -19.37 8.00 2.51
N SER A 154 -20.56 7.54 2.86
CA SER A 154 -21.39 8.08 3.93
C SER A 154 -21.18 7.19 5.15
N LEU A 155 -20.00 7.28 5.78
CA LEU A 155 -19.75 6.89 7.17
C LEU A 155 -18.31 7.26 7.54
N GLN A 156 -18.04 8.56 7.67
CA GLN A 156 -17.19 9.08 8.75
C GLN A 156 -17.47 10.57 8.98
#